data_AF-A0A9Q2L9D2-F1
#
_entry.id   AF-A0A9Q2L9D2-F1
#
_cell.length_a   1.000
_cell.length_b   1.000
_cell.length_c   1.000
_cell.angle_alpha   90.00
_cell.angle_beta   90.00
_cell.angle_gamma   90.00
#
_symmetry.space_group_name_H-M   'P 1'
#
loop_
_entity.id
_entity.type
_entity.pdbx_description
1 polymer ?
#
loop_
_entity_poly.entity_id
_entity_poly.type
_entity_poly.pdbx_seq_one_letter_code
_entity_poly.pdbx_strand_id
1 'polypeptide(L)'
;MIEKELSSKIGEELKKARKKYKVSAQKIGDVLGYSQSHISGIENGTKIIPNKRFITNYLKFITNSNFSEMNFYINNINEIANGEIQLATYLDDSTSLMNALVNDYEDDTSQINSLKYEKRNGESDKEHFDFPINDIMFHLTDSENPKYFNKIKLSISDKEHINKYIEDYIVLKYKIHLSQLNDLYNKHKINEKSYNQEYYQIDRILKSIKGDNYGKL
;
A
#
# COMPACT_ATOMS: atom_id res chain seq x y z
N MET A 1 -19.17 22.34 22.99
CA MET A 1 -19.42 22.53 21.54
C MET A 1 -18.23 22.05 20.71
N ILE A 2 -17.02 22.49 21.04
CA ILE A 2 -15.75 22.11 20.37
C ILE A 2 -15.53 20.59 20.35
N GLU A 3 -15.70 19.91 21.49
CA GLU A 3 -15.44 18.46 21.61
C GLU A 3 -16.39 17.58 20.77
N LYS A 4 -17.65 18.01 20.60
CA LYS A 4 -18.64 17.30 19.79
C LYS A 4 -18.38 17.48 18.29
N GLU A 5 -18.00 18.69 17.90
CA GLU A 5 -17.59 18.97 16.51
C GLU A 5 -16.33 18.19 16.15
N LEU A 6 -15.36 18.13 17.07
CA LEU A 6 -14.14 17.36 16.88
C LEU A 6 -14.42 15.86 16.78
N SER A 7 -15.24 15.30 17.69
CA SER A 7 -15.67 13.89 17.62
C SER A 7 -16.34 13.56 16.28
N SER A 8 -17.18 14.47 15.77
CA SER A 8 -17.83 14.31 14.46
C SER A 8 -16.83 14.27 13.31
N LYS A 9 -15.86 15.19 13.27
CA LYS A 9 -14.85 15.22 12.20
C LYS A 9 -13.95 13.98 12.20
N ILE A 10 -13.51 13.53 13.38
CA ILE A 10 -12.74 12.29 13.53
C ILE A 10 -13.58 11.08 13.10
N GLY A 11 -14.83 11.01 13.56
CA GLY A 11 -15.78 9.95 13.19
C GLY A 11 -16.00 9.86 11.67
N GLU A 12 -16.18 11.01 11.01
CA GLU A 12 -16.32 11.08 9.57
C GLU A 12 -15.07 10.58 8.83
N GLU A 13 -13.87 10.93 9.32
CA GLU A 13 -12.63 10.48 8.71
C GLU A 13 -12.47 8.96 8.82
N LEU A 14 -12.78 8.37 9.98
CA LEU A 14 -12.82 6.91 10.16
C LEU A 14 -13.85 6.25 9.24
N LYS A 15 -15.04 6.86 9.10
CA LYS A 15 -16.11 6.37 8.22
C LYS A 15 -15.70 6.41 6.75
N LYS A 16 -15.04 7.48 6.31
CA LYS A 16 -14.48 7.61 4.95
C LYS A 16 -13.45 6.51 4.70
N ALA A 17 -12.52 6.32 5.64
CA ALA A 17 -11.51 5.28 5.57
C ALA A 17 -12.17 3.90 5.40
N ARG A 18 -13.07 3.52 6.32
CA ARG A 18 -13.78 2.24 6.25
C ARG A 18 -14.54 2.03 4.95
N LYS A 19 -15.26 3.06 4.46
CA LYS A 19 -16.00 2.98 3.20
C LYS A 19 -15.07 2.78 2.00
N LYS A 20 -13.91 3.43 1.98
CA LYS A 20 -12.88 3.26 0.93
C LYS A 20 -12.45 1.79 0.81
N TYR A 21 -12.23 1.10 1.94
CA TYR A 21 -11.84 -0.32 1.96
C TYR A 21 -13.04 -1.29 1.91
N LYS A 22 -14.26 -0.79 1.68
CA LYS A 22 -15.49 -1.61 1.61
C LYS A 22 -15.71 -2.50 2.85
N VAL A 23 -15.25 -2.06 4.02
CA VAL A 23 -15.41 -2.78 5.29
C VAL A 23 -16.74 -2.36 5.95
N SER A 24 -17.51 -3.31 6.49
CA SER A 24 -18.75 -3.00 7.21
C SER A 24 -18.47 -2.53 8.64
N ALA A 25 -19.34 -1.69 9.20
CA ALA A 25 -19.23 -1.28 10.61
C ALA A 25 -19.37 -2.48 11.57
N GLN A 26 -20.13 -3.51 11.18
CA GLN A 26 -20.21 -4.78 11.92
C GLN A 26 -18.85 -5.46 11.99
N LYS A 27 -18.15 -5.58 10.86
CA LYS A 27 -16.85 -6.26 10.79
C LYS A 27 -15.78 -5.57 11.64
N ILE A 28 -15.85 -4.23 11.74
CA ILE A 28 -15.02 -3.47 12.70
C ILE A 28 -15.40 -3.82 14.14
N GLY A 29 -16.70 -3.81 14.43
CA GLY A 29 -17.23 -4.14 15.75
C GLY A 29 -16.77 -5.51 16.24
N ASP A 30 -16.90 -6.53 15.40
CA ASP A 30 -16.51 -7.91 15.70
C ASP A 30 -15.02 -8.01 16.08
N VAL A 31 -14.15 -7.32 15.33
CA VAL A 31 -12.69 -7.36 15.55
C VAL A 31 -12.26 -6.55 16.78
N LEU A 32 -12.93 -5.42 17.03
CA LEU A 32 -12.58 -4.53 18.13
C LEU A 32 -13.32 -4.84 19.44
N GLY A 33 -14.29 -5.76 19.43
CA GLY A 33 -15.09 -6.12 20.59
C GLY A 33 -16.20 -5.10 20.91
N TYR A 34 -16.79 -4.47 19.89
CA TYR A 34 -17.86 -3.47 20.02
C TYR A 34 -19.07 -3.82 19.15
N SER A 35 -20.25 -3.30 19.51
CA SER A 35 -21.45 -3.45 18.65
C SER A 35 -21.37 -2.58 17.40
N GLN A 36 -22.06 -2.99 16.32
CA GLN A 36 -22.17 -2.18 15.10
C GLN A 36 -22.78 -0.79 15.35
N SER A 37 -23.71 -0.67 16.30
CA SER A 37 -24.27 0.61 16.72
C SER A 37 -23.24 1.48 17.45
N HIS A 38 -22.31 0.88 18.20
CA HIS A 38 -21.21 1.61 18.83
C HIS A 38 -20.26 2.20 17.78
N ILE A 39 -19.86 1.38 16.79
CA ILE A 39 -19.02 1.84 15.67
C ILE A 39 -19.71 2.98 14.90
N SER A 40 -21.00 2.80 14.59
CA SER A 40 -21.78 3.82 13.90
C SER A 40 -21.93 5.10 14.73
N GLY A 41 -22.02 4.98 16.06
CA GLY A 41 -22.10 6.13 16.95
C GLY A 41 -20.82 6.96 16.98
N ILE A 42 -19.65 6.30 16.94
CA ILE A 42 -18.36 6.98 16.79
C ILE A 42 -18.27 7.65 15.42
N GLU A 43 -18.58 6.93 14.35
CA GLU A 43 -18.50 7.43 12.97
C GLU A 43 -19.42 8.62 12.66
N ASN A 44 -20.48 8.78 13.43
CA ASN A 44 -21.44 9.88 13.28
C ASN A 44 -21.27 10.97 14.36
N GLY A 45 -20.20 10.91 15.16
CA GLY A 45 -19.94 11.91 16.21
C GLY A 45 -20.96 11.94 17.35
N THR A 46 -21.79 10.89 17.49
CA THR A 46 -22.79 10.79 18.59
C THR A 46 -22.18 10.22 19.86
N LYS A 47 -20.97 9.68 19.78
CA LYS A 47 -20.14 9.28 20.93
C LYS A 47 -19.04 10.29 21.20
N ILE A 48 -18.49 10.21 22.42
CA ILE A 48 -17.28 10.95 22.79
C ILE A 48 -16.12 10.57 21.88
N ILE A 49 -15.11 11.43 21.85
CA ILE A 49 -13.90 11.25 21.08
C ILE A 49 -13.30 9.85 21.40
N PRO A 50 -13.09 8.99 20.39
CA PRO A 50 -12.51 7.68 20.61
C PRO A 50 -11.05 7.80 21.07
N ASN A 51 -10.62 6.92 21.97
CA ASN A 51 -9.24 6.93 22.47
C ASN A 51 -8.24 6.47 21.39
N LYS A 52 -6.96 6.78 21.61
CA LYS A 52 -5.86 6.46 20.67
C LYS A 52 -5.82 4.99 20.28
N ARG A 53 -5.95 4.08 21.26
CA ARG A 53 -5.93 2.63 21.03
C ARG A 53 -7.06 2.18 20.10
N PHE A 54 -8.27 2.73 20.29
CA PHE A 54 -9.41 2.44 19.40
C PHE A 54 -9.10 2.88 17.97
N ILE A 55 -8.67 4.14 17.79
CA ILE A 55 -8.38 4.69 16.46
C ILE A 55 -7.27 3.88 15.78
N THR A 56 -6.18 3.59 16.48
CA THR A 56 -5.07 2.77 15.99
C THR A 56 -5.54 1.39 15.54
N ASN A 57 -6.29 0.65 16.37
CA ASN A 57 -6.73 -0.70 16.02
C ASN A 57 -7.74 -0.70 14.86
N TYR A 58 -8.62 0.31 14.82
CA TYR A 58 -9.54 0.52 13.71
C TYR A 58 -8.77 0.71 12.40
N LEU A 59 -7.82 1.65 12.38
CA LEU A 59 -7.03 1.97 11.19
C LEU A 59 -6.14 0.79 10.78
N LYS A 60 -5.52 0.10 11.74
CA LYS A 60 -4.72 -1.10 11.49
C LYS A 60 -5.54 -2.20 10.82
N PHE A 61 -6.77 -2.41 11.26
CA PHE A 61 -7.64 -3.42 10.67
C PHE A 61 -8.08 -3.05 9.24
N ILE A 62 -8.56 -1.82 9.01
CA ILE A 62 -9.05 -1.43 7.67
C ILE A 62 -7.93 -1.39 6.63
N THR A 63 -6.71 -1.04 7.03
CA THR A 63 -5.53 -0.98 6.15
C THR A 63 -4.81 -2.32 6.05
N ASN A 64 -5.30 -3.37 6.72
CA ASN A 64 -4.63 -4.66 6.81
C ASN A 64 -3.16 -4.54 7.25
N SER A 65 -2.89 -3.67 8.22
CA SER A 65 -1.55 -3.31 8.70
C SER A 65 -0.60 -2.70 7.65
N ASN A 66 -1.12 -2.17 6.53
CA ASN A 66 -0.33 -1.30 5.65
C ASN A 66 -0.06 0.02 6.36
N PHE A 67 1.16 0.18 6.88
CA PHE A 67 1.53 1.32 7.71
C PHE A 67 1.57 2.66 6.94
N SER A 68 1.86 2.66 5.63
CA SER A 68 1.78 3.88 4.80
C SER A 68 0.33 4.40 4.72
N GLU A 69 -0.61 3.50 4.46
CA GLU A 69 -2.04 3.83 4.42
C GLU A 69 -2.57 4.20 5.80
N MET A 70 -2.10 3.51 6.84
CA MET A 70 -2.45 3.81 8.23
C MET A 70 -1.95 5.21 8.64
N ASN A 71 -0.72 5.56 8.27
CA ASN A 71 -0.11 6.86 8.54
C ASN A 71 -0.84 8.01 7.85
N PHE A 72 -1.36 7.79 6.63
CA PHE A 72 -2.21 8.77 5.96
C PHE A 72 -3.42 9.15 6.83
N TYR A 73 -4.16 8.16 7.33
CA TYR A 73 -5.31 8.44 8.19
C TYR A 73 -4.92 9.02 9.56
N ILE A 74 -3.79 8.57 10.13
CA ILE A 74 -3.25 9.14 11.37
C ILE A 74 -2.94 10.63 11.21
N ASN A 75 -2.32 11.02 10.09
CA ASN A 75 -2.00 12.42 9.82
C ASN A 75 -3.27 13.26 9.65
N ASN A 76 -4.27 12.78 8.91
CA ASN A 76 -5.56 13.48 8.77
C ASN A 76 -6.24 13.66 10.14
N ILE A 77 -6.26 12.63 10.97
CA ILE A 77 -6.85 12.70 12.32
C ILE A 77 -6.06 13.65 13.23
N ASN A 78 -4.73 13.64 13.17
CA ASN A 78 -3.89 14.57 13.94
C ASN A 78 -4.13 16.03 13.53
N GLU A 79 -4.32 16.29 12.24
CA GLU A 79 -4.66 17.63 11.72
C GLU A 79 -6.04 18.07 12.17
N ILE A 80 -7.04 17.19 12.09
CA ILE A 80 -8.40 17.44 12.59
C ILE A 80 -8.37 17.72 14.10
N ALA A 81 -7.55 16.98 14.85
CA ALA A 81 -7.47 17.08 16.31
C ALA A 81 -6.71 18.29 16.82
N ASN A 82 -5.89 18.95 15.98
CA ASN A 82 -5.15 20.17 16.31
C ASN A 82 -4.48 20.13 17.72
N GLY A 83 -3.89 18.98 18.08
CA GLY A 83 -3.21 18.77 19.35
C GLY A 83 -4.06 18.17 20.48
N GLU A 84 -5.39 18.08 20.38
CA GLU A 84 -6.23 17.41 21.39
C GLU A 84 -6.00 15.89 21.42
N ILE A 85 -5.68 15.31 20.27
CA ILE A 85 -5.20 13.93 20.13
C ILE A 85 -3.95 13.93 19.26
N GLN A 86 -2.92 13.24 19.75
CA GLN A 86 -1.71 12.97 18.99
C GLN A 86 -1.53 11.45 18.85
N LEU A 87 -1.80 10.92 17.66
CA LEU A 87 -1.51 9.55 17.26
C LEU A 87 -0.08 9.48 16.73
N ALA A 88 0.68 8.47 17.17
CA ALA A 88 2.01 8.20 16.62
C ALA A 88 1.88 7.55 15.24
N THR A 89 2.66 8.03 14.28
CA THR A 89 2.85 7.34 13.00
C THR A 89 3.75 6.12 13.21
N TYR A 90 3.53 5.08 12.40
CA TYR A 90 4.32 3.86 12.41
C TYR A 90 5.39 3.96 11.33
N LEU A 91 6.66 3.83 11.71
CA LEU A 91 7.71 3.63 10.74
C LEU A 91 7.63 2.19 10.27
N ASP A 92 7.45 2.02 8.97
CA ASP A 92 7.60 0.72 8.33
C ASP A 92 8.99 0.70 7.71
N ASP A 93 9.82 -0.24 8.16
CA ASP A 93 11.16 -0.44 7.59
C ASP A 93 11.09 -0.75 6.07
N SER A 94 9.91 -1.16 5.57
CA SER A 94 9.63 -1.32 4.13
C SER A 94 9.16 -0.04 3.40
N THR A 95 8.89 1.06 4.12
CA THR A 95 8.43 2.35 3.55
C THR A 95 9.51 3.40 3.37
N SER A 96 10.77 3.10 3.71
CA SER A 96 11.87 3.81 3.07
C SER A 96 11.72 3.54 1.56
N LEU A 97 11.25 4.51 0.77
CA LEU A 97 11.09 4.38 -0.69
C LEU A 97 12.41 4.00 -1.37
N MET A 98 13.52 4.34 -0.72
CA MET A 98 14.87 3.80 -0.93
C MET A 98 14.90 2.25 -1.04
N ASN A 99 14.08 1.50 -0.30
CA ASN A 99 13.96 0.04 -0.42
C ASN A 99 12.94 -0.41 -1.48
N ALA A 100 11.90 0.37 -1.76
CA ALA A 100 10.83 -0.01 -2.70
C ALA A 100 11.28 -0.04 -4.17
N LEU A 101 12.45 0.54 -4.46
CA LEU A 101 13.02 0.67 -5.79
C LEU A 101 14.35 -0.05 -5.99
N VAL A 102 14.66 -1.01 -5.13
CA VAL A 102 15.97 -1.68 -5.11
C VAL A 102 17.03 -0.67 -4.65
N ASN A 103 17.32 -0.64 -3.35
CA ASN A 103 18.58 -0.10 -2.86
C ASN A 103 19.74 -1.11 -2.92
N ASP A 104 19.50 -2.25 -3.57
CA ASP A 104 20.52 -3.15 -4.11
C ASP A 104 20.61 -3.02 -5.65
N TYR A 105 20.21 -1.89 -6.27
CA TYR A 105 20.39 -1.64 -7.72
C TYR A 105 21.84 -1.29 -8.08
N GLU A 106 22.79 -1.76 -7.29
CA GLU A 106 24.05 -2.24 -7.85
C GLU A 106 23.93 -3.78 -7.92
N ASP A 107 23.53 -4.26 -9.11
CA ASP A 107 23.96 -5.56 -9.66
C ASP A 107 23.10 -6.83 -9.52
N ASP A 108 21.76 -6.79 -9.62
CA ASP A 108 21.06 -8.07 -9.88
C ASP A 108 19.74 -7.99 -10.66
N THR A 109 19.69 -7.25 -11.79
CA THR A 109 18.71 -7.57 -12.87
C THR A 109 18.80 -9.03 -13.28
N SER A 110 19.95 -9.67 -13.05
CA SER A 110 20.13 -11.10 -13.20
C SER A 110 19.13 -11.92 -12.35
N GLN A 111 18.56 -11.40 -11.25
CA GLN A 111 17.53 -12.13 -10.49
C GLN A 111 16.21 -12.25 -11.22
N ILE A 112 15.87 -11.29 -12.09
CA ILE A 112 14.67 -11.41 -12.93
C ILE A 112 14.74 -12.70 -13.76
N ASN A 113 15.95 -13.07 -14.14
CA ASN A 113 16.28 -14.22 -14.96
C ASN A 113 16.84 -15.41 -14.16
N SER A 114 16.82 -15.40 -12.82
CA SER A 114 17.46 -16.46 -12.02
C SER A 114 16.50 -17.20 -11.09
N LEU A 115 16.51 -18.53 -11.11
CA LEU A 115 15.79 -19.37 -10.15
C LEU A 115 16.74 -19.92 -9.10
N LYS A 116 16.45 -19.65 -7.82
CA LYS A 116 17.10 -20.34 -6.69
C LYS A 116 16.21 -21.47 -6.21
N TYR A 117 16.75 -22.68 -6.08
CA TYR A 117 15.99 -23.85 -5.61
C TYR A 117 16.83 -24.75 -4.71
N GLU A 118 16.17 -25.46 -3.81
CA GLU A 118 16.78 -26.46 -2.94
C GLU A 118 16.64 -27.84 -3.56
N LYS A 119 17.75 -28.55 -3.70
CA LYS A 119 17.79 -29.95 -4.14
C LYS A 119 17.30 -30.86 -3.01
N ARG A 120 16.90 -32.09 -3.37
CA ARG A 120 16.42 -33.09 -2.40
C ARG A 120 17.44 -33.46 -1.31
N ASN A 121 18.72 -33.21 -1.55
CA ASN A 121 19.82 -33.43 -0.61
C ASN A 121 20.07 -32.23 0.34
N GLY A 122 19.26 -31.16 0.25
CA GLY A 122 19.39 -29.95 1.07
C GLY A 122 20.37 -28.90 0.54
N GLU A 123 20.98 -29.13 -0.63
CA GLU A 123 21.87 -28.15 -1.26
C GLU A 123 21.06 -27.09 -2.02
N SER A 124 21.44 -25.82 -1.88
CA SER A 124 20.88 -24.74 -2.70
C SER A 124 21.60 -24.65 -4.04
N ASP A 125 20.84 -24.48 -5.12
CA ASP A 125 21.36 -24.21 -6.46
C ASP A 125 20.74 -22.93 -7.05
N LYS A 126 21.39 -22.35 -8.07
CA LYS A 126 20.92 -21.18 -8.81
C LYS A 126 21.06 -21.44 -10.30
N GLU A 127 19.95 -21.38 -11.03
CA GLU A 127 19.91 -21.47 -12.49
C GLU A 127 19.60 -20.10 -13.09
N HIS A 128 20.19 -19.79 -14.24
CA HIS A 128 19.98 -18.54 -14.96
C HIS A 128 19.37 -18.81 -16.34
N PHE A 129 18.41 -17.99 -16.72
CA PHE A 129 17.63 -18.11 -17.95
C PHE A 129 17.86 -16.89 -18.84
N ASP A 130 17.72 -17.04 -20.15
CA ASP A 130 17.72 -15.93 -21.11
C ASP A 130 16.38 -15.17 -21.16
N PHE A 131 15.38 -15.63 -20.39
CA PHE A 131 14.07 -15.00 -20.22
C PHE A 131 13.76 -14.68 -18.75
N PRO A 132 12.85 -13.71 -18.49
CA PRO A 132 12.62 -13.18 -17.16
C PRO A 132 11.70 -14.08 -16.30
N ILE A 133 12.24 -15.19 -15.79
CA ILE A 133 11.52 -16.20 -15.01
C ILE A 133 10.89 -15.70 -13.69
N ASN A 134 11.28 -14.55 -13.16
CA ASN A 134 10.65 -13.94 -11.98
C ASN A 134 9.79 -12.71 -12.30
N ASP A 135 9.56 -12.40 -13.58
CA ASP A 135 8.68 -11.32 -13.99
C ASP A 135 7.25 -11.83 -14.21
N ILE A 136 6.33 -11.41 -13.34
CA ILE A 136 4.91 -11.76 -13.41
C ILE A 136 4.27 -11.23 -14.70
N MET A 137 4.68 -10.06 -15.18
CA MET A 137 4.15 -9.50 -16.42
C MET A 137 4.50 -10.38 -17.61
N PHE A 138 5.75 -10.84 -17.69
CA PHE A 138 6.18 -11.84 -18.68
C PHE A 138 5.34 -13.11 -18.58
N HIS A 139 5.16 -13.67 -17.38
CA HIS A 139 4.38 -14.88 -17.14
C HIS A 139 2.92 -14.80 -17.60
N LEU A 140 2.31 -13.63 -17.46
CA LEU A 140 0.91 -13.41 -17.81
C LEU A 140 0.73 -13.07 -19.30
N THR A 141 1.74 -12.46 -19.93
CA THR A 141 1.73 -12.12 -21.37
C THR A 141 2.18 -13.26 -22.27
N ASP A 142 3.01 -14.17 -21.79
CA ASP A 142 3.49 -15.34 -22.53
C ASP A 142 2.31 -16.28 -22.92
N SER A 143 2.07 -16.41 -24.22
CA SER A 143 1.02 -17.27 -24.79
C SER A 143 1.42 -18.74 -24.82
N GLU A 144 2.71 -19.03 -24.91
CA GLU A 144 3.26 -20.38 -25.08
C GLU A 144 3.39 -21.12 -23.74
N ASN A 145 3.28 -20.40 -22.63
CA ASN A 145 3.46 -20.96 -21.30
C ASN A 145 2.18 -20.85 -20.44
N PRO A 146 1.37 -21.94 -20.37
CA PRO A 146 0.15 -21.99 -19.58
C PRO A 146 0.39 -21.68 -18.10
N LYS A 147 -0.40 -20.74 -17.57
CA LYS A 147 -0.40 -20.42 -16.14
C LYS A 147 -1.60 -21.01 -15.45
N TYR A 148 -1.42 -21.36 -14.18
CA TYR A 148 -2.45 -21.97 -13.35
C TYR A 148 -2.58 -21.22 -12.04
N PHE A 149 -3.83 -21.01 -11.59
CA PHE A 149 -4.14 -20.54 -10.25
C PHE A 149 -4.95 -21.61 -9.54
N ASN A 150 -4.40 -22.18 -8.46
CA ASN A 150 -5.02 -23.29 -7.71
C ASN A 150 -5.46 -24.46 -8.62
N LYS A 151 -4.56 -24.93 -9.49
CA LYS A 151 -4.79 -26.00 -10.48
C LYS A 151 -5.79 -25.64 -11.60
N ILE A 152 -6.34 -24.42 -11.63
CA ILE A 152 -7.20 -23.93 -12.71
C ILE A 152 -6.33 -23.25 -13.75
N LYS A 153 -6.41 -23.69 -15.01
CA LYS A 153 -5.70 -23.05 -16.12
C LYS A 153 -6.29 -21.66 -16.37
N LEU A 154 -5.44 -20.63 -16.37
CA LEU A 154 -5.84 -19.27 -16.69
C LEU A 154 -6.05 -19.13 -18.20
N SER A 155 -7.19 -18.57 -18.58
CA SER A 155 -7.45 -18.16 -19.97
C SER A 155 -6.65 -16.89 -20.32
N ILE A 156 -6.58 -16.56 -21.61
CA ILE A 156 -5.97 -15.30 -22.07
C ILE A 156 -6.65 -14.10 -21.37
N SER A 157 -7.98 -14.12 -21.31
CA SER A 157 -8.75 -13.06 -20.65
C SER A 157 -8.45 -12.98 -19.16
N ASP A 158 -8.30 -14.11 -18.46
CA ASP A 158 -7.94 -14.08 -17.03
C ASP A 158 -6.57 -13.42 -16.83
N LYS A 159 -5.58 -13.77 -17.65
CA LYS A 159 -4.23 -13.19 -17.57
C LYS A 159 -4.23 -11.68 -17.83
N GLU A 160 -4.99 -11.22 -18.83
CA GLU A 160 -5.16 -9.79 -19.12
C GLU A 160 -5.79 -9.03 -17.95
N HIS A 161 -6.83 -9.58 -17.34
CA HIS A 161 -7.48 -8.95 -16.17
C HIS A 161 -6.56 -8.91 -14.95
N ILE A 162 -5.77 -9.98 -14.72
CA ILE A 162 -4.78 -10.02 -13.63
C ILE A 162 -3.69 -8.96 -13.86
N ASN A 163 -3.14 -8.87 -15.08
CA ASN A 163 -2.16 -7.84 -15.44
C ASN A 163 -2.71 -6.44 -15.15
N LYS A 164 -3.89 -6.14 -15.68
CA LYS A 164 -4.54 -4.85 -15.47
C LYS A 164 -4.78 -4.56 -13.99
N TYR A 165 -5.22 -5.55 -13.21
CA TYR A 165 -5.42 -5.40 -11.77
C TYR A 165 -4.12 -5.05 -11.04
N ILE A 166 -3.02 -5.73 -11.38
CA ILE A 166 -1.70 -5.47 -10.80
C ILE A 166 -1.21 -4.07 -11.18
N GLU A 167 -1.30 -3.70 -12.46
CA GLU A 167 -0.93 -2.36 -12.95
C GLU A 167 -1.72 -1.26 -12.24
N ASP A 168 -3.05 -1.36 -12.23
CA ASP A 168 -3.93 -0.38 -11.61
C ASP A 168 -3.63 -0.24 -10.11
N TYR A 169 -3.34 -1.36 -9.42
CA TYR A 169 -2.93 -1.35 -8.01
C TYR A 169 -1.59 -0.64 -7.78
N ILE A 170 -0.56 -0.99 -8.55
CA ILE A 170 0.78 -0.39 -8.38
C ILE A 170 0.73 1.11 -8.72
N VAL A 171 0.03 1.50 -9.80
CA VAL A 171 -0.19 2.91 -10.15
C VAL A 171 -0.90 3.66 -9.02
N LEU A 172 -1.94 3.07 -8.45
CA LEU A 172 -2.65 3.68 -7.32
C LEU A 172 -1.74 3.85 -6.10
N LYS A 173 -0.97 2.82 -5.74
CA LYS A 173 0.00 2.85 -4.64
C LYS A 173 0.98 4.01 -4.79
N TYR A 174 1.59 4.17 -5.96
CA TYR A 174 2.58 5.22 -6.18
C TYR A 174 1.99 6.61 -6.35
N LYS A 175 0.76 6.74 -6.86
CA LYS A 175 0.02 8.02 -6.83
C LYS A 175 -0.27 8.46 -5.39
N ILE A 176 -0.61 7.54 -4.50
CA ILE A 176 -0.79 7.83 -3.08
C ILE A 176 0.53 8.30 -2.47
N HIS A 177 1.65 7.61 -2.75
CA HIS A 177 2.98 8.03 -2.29
C HIS A 177 3.36 9.43 -2.79
N LEU A 178 3.09 9.73 -4.06
CA LEU A 178 3.34 11.06 -4.62
C LEU A 178 2.54 12.14 -3.91
N SER A 179 1.25 11.88 -3.62
CA SER A 179 0.42 12.80 -2.85
C SER A 179 1.00 13.06 -1.46
N GLN A 180 1.45 12.01 -0.77
CA GLN A 180 2.06 12.13 0.56
C GLN A 180 3.38 12.91 0.51
N LEU A 181 4.20 12.65 -0.52
CA LEU A 181 5.46 13.36 -0.73
C LEU A 181 5.22 14.87 -0.95
N ASN A 182 4.23 15.22 -1.77
CA ASN A 182 3.80 16.60 -1.99
C ASN A 182 3.32 17.26 -0.70
N ASP A 183 2.51 16.56 0.10
CA ASP A 183 2.01 17.09 1.37
C ASP A 183 3.14 17.35 2.37
N LEU A 184 4.12 16.45 2.46
CA LEU A 184 5.30 16.62 3.32
C LEU A 184 6.15 17.81 2.88
N TYR A 185 6.33 18.00 1.57
CA TYR A 185 7.08 19.12 1.03
C TYR A 185 6.36 20.46 1.28
N ASN A 186 5.06 20.52 0.99
CA ASN A 186 4.22 21.70 1.21
C ASN A 186 4.13 22.10 2.69
N LYS A 187 4.22 21.13 3.61
CA LYS A 187 4.26 21.35 5.06
C LYS A 187 5.67 21.59 5.61
N HIS A 188 6.67 21.76 4.74
CA HIS A 188 8.08 21.95 5.07
C HIS A 188 8.65 20.85 6.00
N LYS A 189 8.13 19.62 5.88
CA LYS A 189 8.61 18.46 6.64
C LYS A 189 9.80 17.75 5.99
N ILE A 190 10.01 18.00 4.70
CA ILE A 190 11.16 17.51 3.92
C ILE A 190 11.77 18.67 3.12
N ASN A 191 13.07 18.57 2.84
CA ASN A 191 13.76 19.55 1.99
C ASN A 191 13.60 19.22 0.51
N GLU A 192 13.89 20.20 -0.35
CA GLU A 192 13.77 20.09 -1.81
C GLU A 192 14.62 18.95 -2.40
N LYS A 193 15.84 18.73 -1.87
CA LYS A 193 16.71 17.64 -2.34
C LYS A 193 16.07 16.26 -2.11
N SER A 194 15.59 16.01 -0.90
CA SER A 194 14.90 14.77 -0.53
C SER A 194 13.60 14.60 -1.33
N TYR A 195 12.84 15.68 -1.51
CA TYR A 195 11.64 15.66 -2.35
C TYR A 195 11.96 15.27 -3.80
N ASN A 196 12.93 15.92 -4.43
CA ASN A 196 13.29 15.67 -5.83
C ASN A 196 13.80 14.23 -6.05
N GLN A 197 14.59 13.72 -5.10
CA GLN A 197 15.06 12.33 -5.14
C GLN A 197 13.88 11.35 -5.13
N GLU A 198 12.96 11.49 -4.18
CA GLU A 198 11.80 10.60 -4.06
C GLU A 198 10.82 10.74 -5.22
N TYR A 199 10.60 11.97 -5.69
CA TYR A 199 9.76 12.24 -6.85
C TYR A 199 10.28 11.53 -8.10
N TYR A 200 11.58 11.64 -8.37
CA TYR A 200 12.23 11.00 -9.52
C TYR A 200 12.05 9.48 -9.49
N GLN A 201 12.21 8.89 -8.31
CA GLN A 201 12.04 7.46 -8.08
C GLN A 201 10.60 7.01 -8.36
N ILE A 202 9.60 7.72 -7.82
CA ILE A 202 8.18 7.44 -8.07
C ILE A 202 7.82 7.59 -9.55
N ASP A 203 8.30 8.66 -10.20
CA ASP A 203 8.06 8.93 -11.63
C ASP A 203 8.62 7.82 -12.52
N ARG A 204 9.83 7.34 -12.23
CA ARG A 204 10.47 6.24 -12.97
C ARG A 204 9.62 4.96 -12.94
N ILE A 205 9.07 4.60 -11.78
CA ILE A 205 8.20 3.43 -11.64
C ILE A 205 6.89 3.59 -12.39
N LEU A 206 6.25 4.76 -12.26
CA LEU A 206 4.97 5.02 -12.92
C LEU A 206 5.11 4.96 -14.45
N LYS A 207 6.27 5.35 -14.99
CA LYS A 207 6.59 5.22 -16.41
C LYS A 207 6.87 3.76 -16.81
N SER A 208 7.61 3.01 -16.01
CA SER A 208 7.92 1.60 -16.32
C SER A 208 6.66 0.73 -16.38
N ILE A 209 5.67 0.97 -15.52
CA ILE A 209 4.40 0.23 -15.50
C ILE A 209 3.55 0.51 -16.74
N LYS A 210 3.60 1.73 -17.28
CA LYS A 210 2.79 2.11 -18.45
C LYS A 210 3.39 1.64 -19.78
N GLY A 211 4.54 0.99 -19.77
CA GLY A 211 5.25 0.60 -20.99
C GLY A 211 5.87 1.78 -21.74
N ASP A 212 6.07 2.94 -21.07
CA ASP A 212 6.90 4.02 -21.60
C ASP A 212 8.37 3.55 -21.51
N ASN A 213 8.77 2.72 -22.48
CA ASN A 213 10.09 2.11 -22.60
C ASN A 213 11.18 3.19 -22.57
N TYR A 214 11.92 3.28 -21.47
CA TYR A 214 13.30 3.75 -21.53
C TYR A 214 14.19 2.60 -21.95
N GLY A 215 14.57 2.63 -23.23
CA GLY A 215 15.66 1.83 -23.76
C GLY A 215 15.25 0.43 -24.18
N LYS A 216 15.27 0.21 -25.49
CA LYS A 216 15.69 -1.09 -26.01
C LYS A 216 17.01 -1.46 -25.33
N LEU A 217 17.05 -2.61 -24.66
CA LEU A 217 18.30 -3.31 -24.40
C LEU A 217 18.93 -3.73 -25.74
#